data_AF-A0A497JZW9-F1
#
_entry.id   AF-A0A497JZW9-F1
#
_cell.length_a   1.000
_cell.length_b   1.000
_cell.length_c   1.000
_cell.angle_alpha   90.00
_cell.angle_beta   90.00
_cell.angle_gamma   90.00
#
_symmetry.space_group_name_H-M   'P 1'
#
loop_
_entity.id
_entity.type
_entity.pdbx_description
1 polymer ?
#
loop_
_entity_poly.entity_id
_entity_poly.type
_entity_poly.pdbx_seq_one_letter_code
_entity_poly.pdbx_strand_id
1 'polypeptide(L)'
;MDLTGLIITTVAISVSGVMSPGPLTASAIMVGARGSEKGGLLIALGHTIFEFPYILVIAMLYSSVTVLIENSIVNFALTVAISAFIFFFSYLTIRDGISVLRLKREFKGGRGGYAYNPLLIGLLLTGLNPYFLLWWLSVGMPLIRMSMSMGLQVLLVMYAAHVWMDYFWLALMSLAGEGSVKILRSRGYGALLVALGIILILFGLDICLKTFLNFRLLPI
;
A
#
# COMPACT_ATOMS: atom_id res chain seq x y z
N MET A 1 -2.46 -26.95 2.10
CA MET A 1 -1.34 -26.43 1.27
C MET A 1 -0.07 -26.68 2.05
N ASP A 2 0.98 -27.10 1.38
CA ASP A 2 2.30 -27.26 1.98
C ASP A 2 3.03 -25.90 2.10
N LEU A 3 4.19 -25.89 2.76
CA LEU A 3 4.97 -24.67 2.96
C LEU A 3 5.38 -24.00 1.63
N THR A 4 5.74 -24.81 0.64
CA THR A 4 6.15 -24.33 -0.68
C THR A 4 5.00 -23.64 -1.39
N GLY A 5 3.81 -24.24 -1.42
CA GLY A 5 2.61 -23.62 -1.98
C GLY A 5 2.24 -22.31 -1.29
N LEU A 6 2.44 -22.22 0.03
CA LEU A 6 2.24 -20.99 0.80
C LEU A 6 3.18 -19.87 0.35
N ILE A 7 4.48 -20.15 0.25
CA ILE A 7 5.47 -19.16 -0.19
C ILE A 7 5.15 -18.64 -1.60
N ILE A 8 4.85 -19.55 -2.54
CA ILE A 8 4.50 -19.19 -3.93
C ILE A 8 3.24 -18.30 -3.95
N THR A 9 2.23 -18.70 -3.19
CA THR A 9 0.96 -17.95 -3.11
C THR A 9 1.17 -16.57 -2.48
N THR A 10 1.96 -16.49 -1.41
CA THR A 10 2.32 -15.22 -0.77
C THR A 10 3.01 -14.30 -1.76
N VAL A 11 4.04 -14.76 -2.48
CA VAL A 11 4.72 -13.96 -3.48
C VAL A 11 3.74 -13.49 -4.57
N ALA A 12 2.96 -14.41 -5.13
CA ALA A 12 2.01 -14.09 -6.20
C ALA A 12 0.96 -13.04 -5.77
N ILE A 13 0.40 -13.17 -4.57
CA ILE A 13 -0.59 -12.23 -4.03
C ILE A 13 0.05 -10.89 -3.70
N SER A 14 1.25 -10.91 -3.11
CA SER A 14 1.93 -9.70 -2.65
C SER A 14 2.35 -8.78 -3.79
N VAL A 15 2.64 -9.32 -4.98
CA VAL A 15 2.92 -8.52 -6.19
C VAL A 15 1.80 -7.49 -6.44
N SER A 16 0.54 -7.85 -6.16
CA SER A 16 -0.61 -6.93 -6.30
C SER A 16 -0.61 -5.76 -5.30
N GLY A 17 -0.01 -5.95 -4.13
CA GLY A 17 0.09 -4.94 -3.07
C GLY A 17 1.35 -4.09 -3.21
N VAL A 18 2.50 -4.75 -3.26
CA VAL A 18 3.84 -4.15 -3.22
C VAL A 18 4.11 -3.25 -4.43
N MET A 19 3.72 -3.70 -5.64
CA MET A 19 4.00 -2.97 -6.88
C MET A 19 2.93 -1.93 -7.22
N SER A 20 1.99 -1.68 -6.29
CA SER A 20 0.97 -0.67 -6.49
C SER A 20 1.57 0.76 -6.48
N PRO A 21 1.29 1.58 -7.49
CA PRO A 21 1.70 2.98 -7.51
C PRO A 21 0.93 3.77 -6.42
N GLY A 22 1.60 3.98 -5.28
CA GLY A 22 1.06 4.70 -4.12
C GLY A 22 2.05 5.70 -3.50
N PRO A 23 1.71 6.29 -2.34
CA PRO A 23 2.50 7.34 -1.70
C PRO A 23 3.89 6.87 -1.28
N LEU A 24 4.00 5.60 -0.88
CA LEU A 24 5.25 4.96 -0.46
C LEU A 24 6.23 4.87 -1.65
N THR A 25 5.75 4.36 -2.78
CA THR A 25 6.47 4.28 -4.06
C THR A 25 6.89 5.66 -4.55
N ALA A 26 5.98 6.63 -4.56
CA ALA A 26 6.28 8.00 -4.96
C ALA A 26 7.35 8.67 -4.07
N SER A 27 7.29 8.41 -2.76
CA SER A 27 8.28 8.91 -1.81
C SER A 27 9.65 8.27 -2.01
N ALA A 28 9.72 6.97 -2.29
CA ALA A 28 10.97 6.29 -2.60
C ALA A 28 11.65 6.90 -3.83
N ILE A 29 10.90 7.16 -4.89
CA ILE A 29 11.43 7.81 -6.09
C ILE A 29 11.90 9.24 -5.77
N MET A 30 11.12 10.01 -5.00
CA MET A 30 11.47 11.39 -4.64
C MET A 30 12.73 11.47 -3.78
N VAL A 31 12.90 10.55 -2.82
CA VAL A 31 14.09 10.50 -1.97
C VAL A 31 15.31 10.06 -2.78
N GLY A 32 15.15 9.05 -3.64
CA GLY A 32 16.18 8.60 -4.58
C GLY A 32 16.65 9.72 -5.52
N ALA A 33 15.70 10.45 -6.10
CA ALA A 33 15.93 11.61 -6.97
C ALA A 33 16.69 12.77 -6.33
N ARG A 34 16.73 12.83 -4.99
CA ARG A 34 17.47 13.85 -4.23
C ARG A 34 18.89 13.38 -3.85
N GLY A 35 19.35 12.28 -4.43
CA GLY A 35 20.71 11.74 -4.24
C GLY A 35 20.83 10.74 -3.08
N SER A 36 19.71 10.26 -2.53
CA SER A 36 19.74 9.22 -1.49
C SER A 36 19.41 7.86 -2.11
N GLU A 37 20.41 7.19 -2.67
CA GLU A 37 20.28 5.85 -3.26
C GLU A 37 19.71 4.83 -2.26
N LYS A 38 20.08 4.96 -0.98
CA LYS A 38 19.59 4.13 0.14
C LYS A 38 18.22 4.57 0.69
N GLY A 39 17.64 5.64 0.16
CA GLY A 39 16.37 6.20 0.62
C GLY A 39 15.22 5.21 0.60
N GLY A 40 15.13 4.44 -0.48
CA GLY A 40 14.13 3.37 -0.62
C GLY A 40 14.25 2.27 0.44
N LEU A 41 15.47 1.86 0.78
CA LEU A 41 15.71 0.87 1.84
C LEU A 41 15.31 1.40 3.22
N LEU A 42 15.56 2.69 3.48
CA LEU A 42 15.16 3.33 4.73
C LEU A 42 13.63 3.47 4.83
N ILE A 43 12.95 3.76 3.72
CA ILE A 43 11.48 3.76 3.66
C ILE A 43 10.93 2.36 3.89
N ALA A 44 11.50 1.33 3.25
CA ALA A 44 11.12 -0.06 3.45
C ALA A 44 11.32 -0.51 4.91
N LEU A 45 12.39 -0.04 5.56
CA LEU A 45 12.60 -0.26 6.98
C LEU A 45 11.51 0.40 7.84
N GLY A 46 11.17 1.66 7.56
CA GLY A 46 10.05 2.34 8.21
C GLY A 46 8.72 1.62 8.04
N HIS A 47 8.46 1.11 6.84
CA HIS A 47 7.30 0.29 6.52
C HIS A 47 7.25 -0.97 7.37
N THR A 48 8.35 -1.74 7.38
CA THR A 48 8.51 -2.98 8.16
C THR A 48 8.32 -2.75 9.66
N ILE A 49 8.83 -1.64 10.21
CA ILE A 49 8.69 -1.29 11.63
C ILE A 49 7.21 -1.16 12.03
N PHE A 50 6.34 -0.69 11.14
CA PHE A 50 4.90 -0.61 11.40
C PHE A 50 4.20 -1.93 11.08
N GLU A 51 4.48 -2.47 9.89
CA GLU A 51 3.82 -3.65 9.34
C GLU A 51 4.01 -4.89 10.21
N PHE A 52 5.23 -5.16 10.66
CA PHE A 52 5.52 -6.39 11.38
C PHE A 52 4.73 -6.49 12.70
N PRO A 53 4.73 -5.47 13.58
CA PRO A 53 3.82 -5.45 14.73
C PRO A 53 2.34 -5.57 14.36
N TYR A 54 1.92 -4.92 13.27
CA TYR A 54 0.53 -4.96 12.83
C TYR A 54 0.08 -6.38 12.43
N ILE A 55 0.91 -7.11 11.68
CA ILE A 55 0.64 -8.51 11.30
C ILE A 55 0.61 -9.42 12.53
N LEU A 56 1.53 -9.22 13.50
CA LEU A 56 1.52 -9.98 14.74
C LEU A 56 0.23 -9.76 15.53
N VAL A 57 -0.24 -8.51 15.61
CA VAL A 57 -1.51 -8.18 16.27
C VAL A 57 -2.69 -8.85 15.55
N ILE A 58 -2.74 -8.80 14.21
CA ILE A 58 -3.77 -9.51 13.43
C ILE A 58 -3.71 -11.01 13.69
N ALA A 59 -2.51 -11.60 13.66
CA ALA A 59 -2.32 -13.03 13.85
C ALA A 59 -2.74 -13.51 15.25
N MET A 60 -2.47 -12.74 16.29
CA MET A 60 -2.90 -13.06 17.66
C MET A 60 -4.40 -12.89 17.86
N LEU A 61 -5.00 -11.90 17.21
CA LEU A 61 -6.41 -11.55 17.37
C LEU A 61 -7.30 -12.15 16.29
N TYR A 62 -6.79 -12.99 15.39
CA TYR A 62 -7.50 -13.35 14.15
C TYR A 62 -8.91 -13.92 14.41
N SER A 63 -9.07 -14.74 15.45
CA SER A 63 -10.36 -15.33 15.85
C SER A 63 -11.34 -14.30 16.42
N SER A 64 -10.84 -13.28 17.11
CA SER A 64 -11.65 -12.17 17.65
C SER A 64 -11.96 -11.13 16.58
N VAL A 65 -11.03 -10.89 15.66
CA VAL A 65 -11.16 -9.97 14.53
C VAL A 65 -12.23 -10.45 13.57
N THR A 66 -12.32 -11.75 13.29
CA THR A 66 -13.40 -12.30 12.44
C THR A 66 -14.78 -12.09 13.06
N VAL A 67 -14.93 -12.35 14.37
CA VAL A 67 -16.20 -12.12 15.08
C VAL A 67 -16.57 -10.63 15.16
N LEU A 68 -15.57 -9.76 15.33
CA LEU A 68 -15.76 -8.31 15.32
C LEU A 68 -16.16 -7.78 13.93
N ILE A 69 -15.57 -8.30 12.85
CA ILE A 69 -15.91 -7.92 11.48
C ILE A 69 -17.28 -8.47 11.05
N GLU A 70 -17.72 -9.59 11.62
CA GLU A 70 -19.08 -10.13 11.43
C GLU A 70 -20.16 -9.28 12.12
N ASN A 71 -19.79 -8.46 13.11
CA ASN A 71 -20.72 -7.51 13.70
C ASN A 71 -21.08 -6.41 12.69
N SER A 72 -22.36 -6.32 12.34
CA SER A 72 -22.85 -5.38 11.32
C SER A 72 -22.52 -3.91 11.61
N ILE A 73 -22.46 -3.50 12.88
CA ILE A 73 -22.14 -2.12 13.27
C ILE A 73 -20.67 -1.81 13.04
N VAL A 74 -19.78 -2.74 13.43
CA VAL A 74 -18.33 -2.60 13.25
C VAL A 74 -17.97 -2.65 11.77
N ASN A 75 -18.58 -3.58 11.02
CA ASN A 75 -18.43 -3.68 9.56
C ASN A 75 -18.88 -2.40 8.85
N PHE A 76 -20.03 -1.84 9.26
CA PHE A 76 -20.54 -0.57 8.74
C PHE A 76 -19.57 0.59 9.03
N ALA A 77 -19.13 0.74 10.29
CA ALA A 77 -18.23 1.82 10.69
C ALA A 77 -16.87 1.74 9.97
N LEU A 78 -16.32 0.53 9.85
CA LEU A 78 -15.12 0.27 9.06
C LEU A 78 -15.39 0.64 7.60
N THR A 79 -16.44 0.11 6.97
CA THR A 79 -16.76 0.40 5.57
C THR A 79 -16.85 1.91 5.28
N VAL A 80 -17.48 2.68 6.16
CA VAL A 80 -17.55 4.15 6.04
C VAL A 80 -16.15 4.78 6.13
N ALA A 81 -15.37 4.43 7.15
CA ALA A 81 -14.02 4.98 7.34
C ALA A 81 -13.09 4.65 6.16
N ILE A 82 -13.16 3.42 5.66
CA ILE A 82 -12.43 2.91 4.51
C ILE A 82 -12.79 3.69 3.25
N SER A 83 -14.09 3.78 2.96
CA SER A 83 -14.58 4.40 1.73
C SER A 83 -14.28 5.89 1.71
N ALA A 84 -14.46 6.57 2.85
CA ALA A 84 -14.09 7.98 3.01
C ALA A 84 -12.60 8.21 2.73
N PHE A 85 -11.71 7.35 3.24
CA PHE A 85 -10.29 7.45 2.94
C PHE A 85 -9.99 7.15 1.47
N ILE A 86 -10.58 6.11 0.87
CA ILE A 86 -10.35 5.76 -0.54
C ILE A 86 -10.75 6.94 -1.44
N PHE A 87 -11.88 7.59 -1.19
CA PHE A 87 -12.28 8.78 -1.95
C PHE A 87 -11.35 9.97 -1.73
N PHE A 88 -10.93 10.21 -0.49
CA PHE A 88 -9.95 11.26 -0.18
C PHE A 88 -8.61 11.01 -0.89
N PHE A 89 -8.10 9.78 -0.82
CA PHE A 89 -6.84 9.38 -1.40
C PHE A 89 -6.89 9.38 -2.93
N SER A 90 -8.00 8.93 -3.52
CA SER A 90 -8.25 9.06 -4.94
C SER A 90 -8.27 10.52 -5.38
N TYR A 91 -8.96 11.41 -4.66
CA TYR A 91 -8.97 12.84 -4.96
C TYR A 91 -7.57 13.43 -4.99
N LEU A 92 -6.74 13.13 -3.98
CA LEU A 92 -5.34 13.57 -3.94
C LEU A 92 -4.55 13.03 -5.14
N THR A 93 -4.71 11.74 -5.46
CA THR A 93 -4.02 11.07 -6.58
C THR A 93 -4.40 11.67 -7.93
N ILE A 94 -5.69 11.92 -8.16
CA ILE A 94 -6.20 12.56 -9.39
C ILE A 94 -5.73 14.01 -9.46
N ARG A 95 -5.83 14.77 -8.36
CA ARG A 95 -5.37 16.17 -8.31
C ARG A 95 -3.89 16.27 -8.66
N ASP A 96 -3.07 15.39 -8.10
CA ASP A 96 -1.64 15.36 -8.35
C ASP A 96 -1.34 14.93 -9.80
N GLY A 97 -2.05 13.93 -10.34
CA GLY A 97 -1.99 13.55 -11.76
C GLY A 97 -2.37 14.69 -12.72
N ILE A 98 -3.48 15.39 -12.45
CA ILE A 98 -3.91 16.58 -13.20
C ILE A 98 -2.85 17.69 -13.11
N SER A 99 -2.22 17.87 -11.95
CA SER A 99 -1.16 18.88 -11.79
C SER A 99 0.06 18.58 -12.65
N VAL A 100 0.44 17.31 -12.80
CA VAL A 100 1.52 16.84 -13.69
C VAL A 100 1.13 17.02 -15.17
N LEU A 101 -0.14 16.81 -15.51
CA LEU A 101 -0.65 16.98 -16.87
C LEU A 101 -0.76 18.46 -17.29
N ARG A 102 -1.14 19.35 -16.36
CA ARG A 102 -1.41 20.79 -16.63
C ARG A 102 -0.15 21.66 -16.58
N LEU A 103 0.87 21.31 -15.82
CA LEU A 103 2.09 22.11 -15.68
C LEU A 103 3.29 21.37 -16.26
N LYS A 104 4.09 22.06 -17.10
CA LYS A 104 5.54 21.85 -17.17
C LYS A 104 6.13 22.27 -15.83
N ARG A 105 5.76 21.61 -14.73
CA ARG A 105 6.36 21.91 -13.43
C ARG A 105 7.77 21.36 -13.54
N GLU A 106 8.72 22.25 -13.80
CA GLU A 106 10.05 22.06 -13.25
C GLU A 106 9.80 21.72 -11.79
N PHE A 107 10.08 20.47 -11.42
CA PHE A 107 10.39 20.13 -10.04
C PHE A 107 11.50 21.12 -9.67
N LYS A 108 11.14 22.29 -9.14
CA LYS A 108 12.09 23.15 -8.46
C LYS A 108 12.59 22.25 -7.36
N GLY A 109 13.81 21.76 -7.53
CA GLY A 109 14.61 21.21 -6.45
C GLY A 109 14.78 22.33 -5.44
N GLY A 110 13.75 22.59 -4.65
CA GLY A 110 13.83 23.47 -3.52
C GLY A 110 14.79 22.80 -2.55
N ARG A 111 16.01 23.33 -2.48
CA ARG A 111 16.95 23.16 -1.37
C ARG A 111 16.37 23.77 -0.07
N GLY A 112 15.11 23.47 0.23
CA GLY A 112 14.32 24.11 1.29
C GLY A 112 13.85 23.08 2.31
N GLY A 113 14.69 22.84 3.31
CA GLY A 113 14.26 23.08 4.68
C GLY A 113 13.49 22.02 5.46
N TYR A 114 13.07 20.87 4.92
CA TYR A 114 12.69 19.70 5.73
C TYR A 114 12.95 18.42 4.94
N ALA A 115 14.15 17.84 5.09
CA ALA A 115 14.42 16.48 4.67
C ALA A 115 13.67 15.55 5.63
N TYR A 116 12.40 15.23 5.33
CA TYR A 116 11.67 14.23 6.10
C TYR A 116 12.48 12.94 6.12
N ASN A 117 12.76 12.43 7.32
CA ASN A 117 13.55 11.21 7.53
C ASN A 117 12.88 10.06 6.74
N PRO A 118 13.55 9.42 5.77
CA PRO A 118 12.96 8.37 4.93
C PRO A 118 12.33 7.22 5.73
N LEU A 119 12.91 6.89 6.88
CA LEU A 119 12.33 5.91 7.81
C LEU A 119 10.98 6.37 8.36
N LEU A 120 10.89 7.63 8.77
CA LEU A 120 9.68 8.22 9.31
C LEU A 120 8.58 8.35 8.24
N ILE A 121 8.98 8.62 6.99
CA ILE A 121 8.08 8.55 5.83
C ILE A 121 7.50 7.15 5.68
N GLY A 122 8.34 6.11 5.70
CA GLY A 122 7.91 4.72 5.62
C GLY A 122 6.92 4.36 6.71
N LEU A 123 7.23 4.71 7.95
CA LEU A 123 6.38 4.40 9.11
C LEU A 123 5.02 5.11 9.04
N LEU A 124 5.01 6.43 8.80
CA LEU A 124 3.77 7.22 8.79
C LEU A 124 2.89 6.90 7.59
N LEU A 125 3.47 6.80 6.39
CA LEU A 125 2.70 6.47 5.19
C LEU A 125 2.18 5.04 5.20
N THR A 126 2.76 4.14 6.00
CA THR A 126 2.23 2.78 6.17
C THR A 126 1.12 2.77 7.21
N GLY A 127 1.38 3.32 8.40
CA GLY A 127 0.42 3.30 9.50
C GLY A 127 -0.81 4.16 9.29
N LEU A 128 -0.70 5.24 8.50
CA LEU A 128 -1.82 6.12 8.16
C LEU A 128 -2.46 5.79 6.81
N ASN A 129 -2.06 4.68 6.18
CA ASN A 129 -2.63 4.23 4.91
C ASN A 129 -3.62 3.08 5.13
N PRO A 130 -4.93 3.36 5.26
CA PRO A 130 -5.92 2.32 5.41
C PRO A 130 -6.03 1.40 4.19
N TYR A 131 -5.62 1.78 2.97
CA TYR A 131 -5.55 0.77 1.90
C TYR A 131 -4.61 -0.38 2.31
N PHE A 132 -3.43 -0.03 2.86
CA PHE A 132 -2.48 -1.02 3.36
C PHE A 132 -3.05 -1.82 4.55
N LEU A 133 -3.64 -1.13 5.54
CA LEU A 133 -4.21 -1.80 6.72
C LEU A 133 -5.31 -2.80 6.32
N LEU A 134 -6.20 -2.38 5.43
CA LEU A 134 -7.32 -3.22 4.98
C LEU A 134 -6.90 -4.34 4.06
N TRP A 135 -5.86 -4.13 3.25
CA TRP A 135 -5.32 -5.18 2.41
C TRP A 135 -4.89 -6.37 3.27
N TRP A 136 -4.22 -6.13 4.40
CA TRP A 136 -3.87 -7.17 5.36
C TRP A 136 -5.08 -7.81 6.06
N LEU A 137 -6.14 -7.05 6.33
CA LEU A 137 -7.39 -7.57 6.89
C LEU A 137 -8.28 -8.30 5.88
N SER A 138 -8.01 -8.18 4.58
CA SER A 138 -8.81 -8.77 3.51
C SER A 138 -8.00 -9.81 2.72
N VAL A 139 -7.18 -9.37 1.78
CA VAL A 139 -6.38 -10.21 0.89
C VAL A 139 -5.25 -10.92 1.65
N GLY A 140 -4.63 -10.26 2.62
CA GLY A 140 -3.57 -10.83 3.46
C GLY A 140 -4.08 -11.78 4.55
N MET A 141 -5.35 -11.66 4.95
CA MET A 141 -5.91 -12.41 6.07
C MET A 141 -5.89 -13.94 5.86
N PRO A 142 -6.24 -14.48 4.68
CA PRO A 142 -6.05 -15.90 4.37
C PRO A 142 -4.61 -16.39 4.53
N LEU A 143 -3.60 -15.57 4.17
CA LEU A 143 -2.19 -15.92 4.31
C LEU A 143 -1.79 -16.02 5.78
N ILE A 144 -2.21 -15.06 6.59
CA ILE A 144 -1.97 -15.07 8.05
C ILE A 144 -2.63 -16.30 8.67
N ARG A 145 -3.92 -16.54 8.38
CA ARG A 145 -4.67 -17.67 8.92
C ARG A 145 -4.04 -19.01 8.55
N MET A 146 -3.67 -19.18 7.28
CA MET A 146 -3.07 -20.42 6.80
C MET A 146 -1.71 -20.66 7.44
N SER A 147 -0.88 -19.62 7.54
CA SER A 147 0.43 -19.71 8.20
C SER A 147 0.29 -20.07 9.68
N MET A 148 -0.62 -19.40 10.40
CA MET A 148 -0.87 -19.65 11.82
C MET A 148 -1.40 -21.08 12.09
N SER A 149 -2.17 -21.66 11.16
CA SER A 149 -2.64 -23.05 11.27
C SER A 149 -1.50 -24.07 11.22
N MET A 150 -0.36 -23.70 10.64
CA MET A 150 0.85 -24.52 10.52
C MET A 150 1.90 -24.18 11.59
N GLY A 151 1.67 -23.13 12.39
CA GLY A 151 2.54 -22.69 13.48
C GLY A 151 3.12 -21.28 13.29
N LEU A 152 3.51 -20.65 14.39
CA LEU A 152 4.03 -19.28 14.41
C LEU A 152 5.30 -19.13 13.57
N GLN A 153 6.16 -20.16 13.52
CA GLN A 153 7.37 -20.16 12.70
C GLN A 153 7.04 -20.03 11.21
N VAL A 154 5.93 -20.63 10.76
CA VAL A 154 5.47 -20.54 9.37
C VAL A 154 4.95 -19.13 9.04
N LEU A 155 4.33 -18.43 10.00
CA LEU A 155 3.96 -17.02 9.85
C LEU A 155 5.20 -16.15 9.57
N LEU A 156 6.31 -16.38 10.28
CA LEU A 156 7.55 -15.63 10.06
C LEU A 156 8.15 -15.91 8.69
N VAL A 157 8.11 -17.17 8.22
CA VAL A 157 8.56 -17.54 6.87
C VAL A 157 7.68 -16.89 5.81
N MET A 158 6.36 -16.92 6.00
CA MET A 158 5.40 -16.26 5.11
C MET A 158 5.66 -14.74 5.06
N TYR A 159 5.83 -14.11 6.22
CA TYR A 159 6.13 -12.68 6.29
C TYR A 159 7.46 -12.34 5.63
N ALA A 160 8.50 -13.15 5.85
CA ALA A 160 9.79 -12.97 5.18
C ALA A 160 9.65 -13.09 3.66
N ALA A 161 8.79 -13.98 3.16
CA ALA A 161 8.46 -14.14 1.74
C ALA A 161 7.61 -12.99 1.17
N HIS A 162 6.98 -12.17 2.01
CA HIS A 162 6.29 -10.94 1.64
C HIS A 162 7.25 -9.75 1.63
N VAL A 163 7.83 -9.44 2.79
CA VAL A 163 8.51 -8.16 3.07
C VAL A 163 9.72 -7.92 2.17
N TRP A 164 10.42 -8.97 1.72
CA TRP A 164 11.58 -8.80 0.83
C TRP A 164 11.21 -8.11 -0.49
N MET A 165 9.96 -8.26 -0.96
CA MET A 165 9.48 -7.58 -2.16
C MET A 165 9.35 -6.08 -1.93
N ASP A 166 8.93 -5.63 -0.74
CA ASP A 166 8.87 -4.20 -0.42
C ASP A 166 10.26 -3.58 -0.44
N TYR A 167 11.23 -4.26 0.17
CA TYR A 167 12.63 -3.83 0.13
C TYR A 167 13.14 -3.79 -1.31
N PHE A 168 12.89 -4.83 -2.10
CA PHE A 168 13.30 -4.91 -3.50
C PHE A 168 12.69 -3.77 -4.32
N TRP A 169 11.37 -3.59 -4.25
CA TRP A 169 10.63 -2.61 -5.03
C TRP A 169 10.98 -1.17 -4.63
N LEU A 170 10.98 -0.84 -3.33
CA LEU A 170 11.29 0.51 -2.88
C LEU A 170 12.75 0.87 -3.11
N ALA A 171 13.69 -0.08 -2.95
CA ALA A 171 15.08 0.14 -3.33
C ALA A 171 15.22 0.36 -4.83
N LEU A 172 14.57 -0.45 -5.67
CA LEU A 172 14.58 -0.29 -7.13
C LEU A 172 14.06 1.09 -7.54
N MET A 173 12.95 1.54 -6.95
CA MET A 173 12.34 2.83 -7.25
C MET A 173 13.20 4.02 -6.79
N SER A 174 13.90 3.88 -5.66
CA SER A 174 14.87 4.86 -5.17
C SER A 174 16.12 4.93 -6.05
N LEU A 175 16.69 3.79 -6.43
CA LEU A 175 17.85 3.71 -7.33
C LEU A 175 17.53 4.25 -8.72
N ALA A 176 16.34 3.96 -9.22
CA ALA A 176 15.88 4.50 -10.48
C ALA A 176 15.65 6.02 -10.41
N GLY A 177 15.56 6.62 -9.21
CA GLY A 177 15.23 8.02 -8.91
C GLY A 177 15.68 9.09 -9.92
N GLU A 178 16.97 9.16 -10.27
CA GLU A 178 17.46 10.17 -11.25
C GLU A 178 16.93 9.94 -12.68
N GLY A 179 16.79 8.68 -13.12
CA GLY A 179 16.15 8.32 -14.38
C GLY A 179 14.61 8.37 -14.32
N SER A 180 14.05 8.06 -13.17
CA SER A 180 12.61 8.01 -12.86
C SER A 180 12.01 9.40 -12.70
N VAL A 181 12.77 10.44 -12.33
CA VAL A 181 12.28 11.83 -12.32
C VAL A 181 11.82 12.27 -13.71
N LYS A 182 12.47 11.81 -14.78
CA LYS A 182 11.99 12.04 -16.15
C LYS A 182 10.66 11.32 -16.42
N ILE A 183 10.49 10.10 -15.91
CA ILE A 183 9.24 9.33 -16.02
C ILE A 183 8.13 9.97 -15.19
N LEU A 184 8.41 10.42 -13.96
CA LEU A 184 7.48 11.14 -13.08
C LEU A 184 7.07 12.51 -13.63
N ARG A 185 7.92 13.15 -14.44
CA ARG A 185 7.61 14.38 -15.18
C ARG A 185 6.88 14.12 -16.50
N SER A 186 6.75 12.86 -16.91
CA SER A 186 6.09 12.51 -18.17
C SER A 186 4.58 12.66 -18.04
N ARG A 187 3.94 13.06 -19.14
CA ARG A 187 2.47 13.05 -19.24
C ARG A 187 1.89 11.65 -19.03
N GLY A 188 2.66 10.59 -19.33
CA GLY A 188 2.27 9.21 -19.07
C GLY A 188 2.08 8.91 -17.59
N TYR A 189 2.96 9.43 -16.72
CA TYR A 189 2.81 9.28 -15.27
C TYR A 189 1.59 10.06 -14.72
N GLY A 190 1.36 11.28 -15.21
CA GLY A 190 0.17 12.04 -14.86
C GLY A 190 -1.14 11.34 -15.28
N ALA A 191 -1.16 10.74 -16.47
CA ALA A 191 -2.29 9.94 -16.96
C ALA A 191 -2.48 8.65 -16.15
N LEU A 192 -1.39 7.96 -15.79
CA LEU A 192 -1.40 6.79 -14.92
C LEU A 192 -2.01 7.11 -13.55
N LEU A 193 -1.60 8.20 -12.90
CA LEU A 193 -2.16 8.63 -11.61
C LEU A 193 -3.65 8.94 -11.70
N VAL A 194 -4.10 9.62 -12.76
CA VAL A 194 -5.54 9.85 -12.98
C VAL A 194 -6.29 8.53 -13.16
N ALA A 195 -5.76 7.61 -13.96
CA ALA A 195 -6.37 6.29 -14.17
C ALA A 195 -6.47 5.49 -12.87
N LEU A 196 -5.42 5.46 -12.05
CA LEU A 196 -5.40 4.81 -10.74
C LEU A 196 -6.40 5.43 -9.77
N GLY A 197 -6.48 6.76 -9.73
CA GLY A 197 -7.47 7.46 -8.92
C GLY A 197 -8.90 7.09 -9.33
N ILE A 198 -9.19 7.00 -10.63
CA ILE A 198 -10.50 6.55 -11.13
C ILE A 198 -10.77 5.09 -10.71
N ILE A 199 -9.80 4.20 -10.83
CA ILE A 199 -9.92 2.80 -10.38
C ILE A 199 -10.21 2.74 -8.87
N LEU A 200 -9.53 3.55 -8.06
CA LEU A 200 -9.78 3.66 -6.61
C LEU A 200 -11.20 4.16 -6.31
N ILE A 201 -11.75 5.10 -7.08
CA ILE A 201 -13.15 5.52 -6.96
C ILE A 201 -14.10 4.34 -7.24
N LEU A 202 -13.83 3.57 -8.30
CA LEU A 202 -14.65 2.40 -8.64
C LEU A 202 -14.63 1.36 -7.50
N PHE A 203 -13.48 1.10 -6.89
CA PHE A 203 -13.38 0.24 -5.72
C PHE A 203 -14.12 0.80 -4.50
N GLY A 204 -13.96 2.10 -4.19
CA GLY A 204 -14.68 2.74 -3.10
C GLY A 204 -16.21 2.70 -3.29
N LEU A 205 -16.68 2.84 -4.53
CA LEU A 205 -18.09 2.69 -4.89
C LEU A 205 -18.57 1.25 -4.74
N ASP A 206 -17.82 0.27 -5.23
CA ASP A 206 -18.19 -1.15 -5.11
C ASP A 206 -18.33 -1.60 -3.66
N ILE A 207 -17.39 -1.21 -2.80
CA ILE A 207 -17.43 -1.50 -1.35
C ILE A 207 -18.67 -0.86 -0.71
N CYS A 208 -18.95 0.41 -1.01
CA CYS A 208 -20.15 1.10 -0.53
C CYS A 208 -21.43 0.39 -0.98
N LEU A 209 -21.56 0.09 -2.28
CA LEU A 209 -22.75 -0.51 -2.87
C LEU A 209 -23.00 -1.91 -2.31
N LYS A 210 -21.94 -2.69 -2.11
CA LYS A 210 -22.03 -4.03 -1.52
C LYS A 210 -22.50 -3.98 -0.07
N THR A 211 -21.95 -3.06 0.73
CA THR A 211 -22.29 -3.01 2.16
C THR A 211 -23.65 -2.35 2.42
N PHE A 212 -24.02 -1.29 1.68
CA PHE A 212 -25.26 -0.54 1.94
C PHE A 212 -26.46 -1.00 1.12
N LEU A 213 -26.24 -1.49 -0.11
CA LEU A 213 -27.31 -1.86 -1.05
C LEU A 213 -27.28 -3.34 -1.43
N ASN A 214 -26.34 -4.13 -0.88
CA ASN A 214 -26.10 -5.53 -1.22
C ASN A 214 -25.93 -5.76 -2.74
N PHE A 215 -25.41 -4.75 -3.43
CA PHE A 215 -25.25 -4.70 -4.88
C PHE A 215 -23.78 -4.61 -5.24
N ARG A 216 -23.30 -5.42 -6.19
CA ARG A 216 -21.91 -5.36 -6.67
C ARG A 216 -21.83 -4.65 -8.00
N LEU A 217 -20.90 -3.71 -8.11
CA LEU A 217 -20.62 -2.96 -9.34
C LEU A 217 -19.52 -3.66 -10.16
N LEU A 218 -18.55 -4.27 -9.48
CA LEU A 218 -17.45 -5.01 -10.09
C LEU A 218 -17.69 -6.53 -10.00
N PRO A 219 -17.35 -7.30 -11.04
CA PRO A 219 -17.49 -8.76 -11.05
C PRO A 219 -16.32 -9.43 -10.30
N ILE A 220 -16.13 -9.06 -9.03
CA ILE A 220 -15.07 -9.54 -8.13
C ILE A 220 -15.72 -9.84 -6.77
#